data_AF-A0A940IDG7-F1
#
_entry.id   AF-A0A940IDG7-F1
#
_cell.length_a   1.000
_cell.length_b   1.000
_cell.length_c   1.000
_cell.angle_alpha   90.00
_cell.angle_beta   90.00
_cell.angle_gamma   90.00
#
_symmetry.space_group_name_H-M   'P 1'
#
loop_
_entity.id
_entity.type
_entity.pdbx_description
1 polymer ?
#
loop_
_entity_poly.entity_id
_entity_poly.type
_entity_poly.pdbx_seq_one_letter_code
_entity_poly.pdbx_strand_id
1 'polypeptide(L)'
;MMDTHAYVKDGNGLFDRYDGLHANQIEWYRAEVERMKALNSAYGVPQSLLFIHIPFVEYETAWQEYRAAGSQNTENVTYYYGEALEPDENVCHSMHDDEMFETILELGSTQGVFAGHDHLNYFSVEYKGVRLTYGMSIDYLAYIGIGKEHTQRGATIIDLDSAGDMEIAQLPLSAVA
;
A
#
# COMPACT_ATOMS: atom_id res chain seq x y z
N MET A 1 6.03 9.35 4.86
CA MET A 1 4.84 8.78 5.54
C MET A 1 3.75 9.81 5.47
N MET A 2 2.54 9.41 5.06
CA MET A 2 1.37 10.29 4.97
C MET A 2 0.24 9.69 5.80
N ASP A 3 -0.53 10.55 6.45
CA ASP A 3 -1.65 10.15 7.30
C ASP A 3 -2.90 9.97 6.45
N THR A 4 -3.39 8.74 6.33
CA THR A 4 -4.66 8.41 5.65
C THR A 4 -5.86 8.60 6.57
N HIS A 5 -5.66 9.21 7.73
CA HIS A 5 -6.67 9.44 8.75
C HIS A 5 -7.28 8.12 9.24
N ALA A 6 -8.49 8.15 9.80
CA ALA A 6 -9.13 6.99 10.41
C ALA A 6 -10.54 6.76 9.86
N TYR A 7 -11.54 7.39 10.47
CA TYR A 7 -12.94 7.23 10.08
C TYR A 7 -13.56 8.58 9.78
N VAL A 8 -14.41 8.61 8.76
CA VAL A 8 -15.36 9.71 8.58
C VAL A 8 -16.68 9.37 9.25
N LYS A 9 -17.36 10.42 9.74
CA LYS A 9 -18.73 10.29 10.22
C LYS A 9 -19.65 10.28 9.02
N ASP A 10 -20.55 9.30 8.97
CA ASP A 10 -21.69 9.39 8.06
C ASP A 10 -22.62 10.53 8.52
N GLY A 11 -23.61 10.89 7.67
CA GLY A 11 -24.61 11.91 7.99
C GLY A 11 -25.45 11.62 9.24
N ASN A 12 -25.34 10.41 9.81
CA ASN A 12 -26.02 9.95 11.02
C ASN A 12 -25.08 9.90 12.25
N GLY A 13 -23.81 10.27 12.11
CA GLY A 13 -22.82 10.32 13.20
C GLY A 13 -22.22 8.97 13.58
N LEU A 14 -22.44 7.93 12.78
CA LEU A 14 -21.80 6.62 12.94
C LEU A 14 -20.48 6.59 12.13
N PHE A 15 -19.44 6.02 12.72
CA PHE A 15 -18.18 5.73 12.03
C PHE A 15 -18.38 4.49 11.17
N ASP A 16 -18.77 4.68 9.92
CA ASP A 16 -19.11 3.55 9.05
C ASP A 16 -18.16 3.42 7.85
N ARG A 17 -17.20 4.35 7.69
CA ARG A 17 -16.35 4.42 6.50
C ARG A 17 -14.96 4.99 6.82
N TYR A 18 -13.99 4.57 6.01
CA TYR A 18 -12.60 5.01 6.12
C TYR A 18 -12.38 6.32 5.35
N ASP A 19 -11.64 7.23 6.00
CA ASP A 19 -11.15 8.45 5.36
C ASP A 19 -9.91 8.14 4.51
N GLY A 20 -9.42 9.13 3.77
CA GLY A 20 -8.29 8.99 2.86
C GLY A 20 -7.39 10.21 2.86
N LEU A 21 -6.66 10.39 1.75
CA LEU A 21 -5.81 11.56 1.57
C LEU A 21 -6.62 12.72 1.02
N HIS A 22 -6.32 13.91 1.53
CA HIS A 22 -7.01 15.13 1.12
C HIS A 22 -6.14 15.95 0.18
N ALA A 23 -6.77 16.83 -0.61
CA ALA A 23 -6.10 17.62 -1.65
C ALA A 23 -4.86 18.41 -1.14
N ASN A 24 -4.89 18.89 0.11
CA ASN A 24 -3.74 19.57 0.71
C ASN A 24 -2.54 18.63 0.98
N GLN A 25 -2.78 17.36 1.31
CA GLN A 25 -1.72 16.37 1.51
C GLN A 25 -1.12 15.96 0.16
N ILE A 26 -1.96 15.81 -0.86
CA ILE A 26 -1.53 15.52 -2.24
C ILE A 26 -0.70 16.68 -2.81
N GLU A 27 -1.16 17.91 -2.63
CA GLU A 27 -0.43 19.11 -3.05
C GLU A 27 0.90 19.24 -2.30
N TRP A 28 0.91 18.94 -1.01
CA TRP A 28 2.16 18.91 -0.23
C TRP A 28 3.14 17.86 -0.79
N TYR A 29 2.68 16.64 -1.08
CA TYR A 29 3.51 15.60 -1.68
C TYR A 29 4.10 16.04 -3.03
N ARG A 30 3.26 16.61 -3.91
CA ARG A 30 3.70 17.17 -5.19
C ARG A 30 4.76 18.24 -5.03
N ALA A 31 4.51 19.21 -4.15
CA ALA A 31 5.45 20.29 -3.87
C ALA A 31 6.80 19.75 -3.33
N GLU A 32 6.77 18.71 -2.50
CA GLU A 32 7.98 18.12 -1.94
C GLU A 32 8.79 17.34 -2.97
N VAL A 33 8.15 16.56 -3.84
CA VAL A 33 8.83 15.87 -4.95
C VAL A 33 9.49 16.88 -5.89
N GLU A 34 8.77 17.93 -6.31
CA GLU A 34 9.32 18.96 -7.18
C GLU A 34 10.44 19.77 -6.51
N ARG A 35 10.32 20.06 -5.20
CA ARG A 35 11.39 20.69 -4.42
C ARG A 35 12.64 19.81 -4.39
N MET A 36 12.48 18.51 -4.17
CA MET A 36 13.61 17.57 -4.12
C MET A 36 14.26 17.36 -5.49
N LYS A 37 13.47 17.32 -6.56
CA LYS A 37 13.95 17.32 -7.95
C LYS A 37 14.75 18.57 -8.28
N ALA A 38 14.29 19.76 -7.86
CA ALA A 38 15.02 21.01 -8.08
C ALA A 38 16.37 21.02 -7.33
N LEU A 39 16.40 20.56 -6.07
CA LEU A 39 17.62 20.47 -5.27
C LEU A 39 18.62 19.43 -5.81
N ASN A 40 18.12 18.36 -6.42
CA ASN A 40 18.93 17.25 -6.92
C ASN A 40 18.92 17.17 -8.45
N SER A 41 18.81 18.32 -9.13
CA SER A 41 18.64 18.39 -10.60
C SER A 41 19.71 17.65 -11.42
N ALA A 42 20.90 17.44 -10.86
CA ALA A 42 21.97 16.64 -11.47
C ALA A 42 21.66 15.12 -11.52
N TYR A 43 20.72 14.64 -10.71
CA TYR A 43 20.38 13.22 -10.52
C TYR A 43 18.99 12.85 -11.05
N GLY A 44 18.22 13.81 -11.58
CA GLY A 44 16.90 13.57 -12.15
C GLY A 44 15.76 13.62 -11.11
N VAL A 45 14.68 12.87 -11.39
CA VAL A 45 13.55 12.74 -10.46
C VAL A 45 13.98 11.88 -9.28
N PRO A 46 13.79 12.32 -8.03
CA PRO A 46 14.16 11.52 -6.87
C PRO A 46 13.29 10.26 -6.81
N GLN A 47 13.92 9.12 -6.56
CA GLN A 47 13.23 7.89 -6.21
C GLN A 47 12.74 7.97 -4.77
N SER A 48 11.47 7.60 -4.54
CA SER A 48 10.84 7.68 -3.22
C SER A 48 9.94 6.48 -2.94
N LEU A 49 9.67 6.28 -1.65
CA LEU A 49 8.73 5.30 -1.14
C LEU A 49 7.67 6.01 -0.29
N LEU A 50 6.45 5.53 -0.37
CA LEU A 50 5.33 6.05 0.41
C LEU A 50 4.84 5.02 1.43
N PHE A 51 4.57 5.48 2.64
CA PHE A 51 4.06 4.67 3.74
C PHE A 51 2.76 5.29 4.24
N ILE A 52 1.71 4.47 4.26
CA ILE A 52 0.34 4.82 4.65
C ILE A 52 -0.22 3.73 5.56
N HIS A 53 -1.29 4.02 6.31
CA HIS A 53 -1.97 3.00 7.09
C HIS A 53 -3.08 2.34 6.28
N ILE A 54 -4.09 3.12 5.87
CA ILE A 54 -5.23 2.67 5.06
C ILE A 54 -4.78 2.62 3.60
N PRO A 55 -5.03 1.52 2.86
CA PRO A 55 -4.61 1.38 1.47
C PRO A 55 -5.40 2.31 0.53
N PHE A 56 -4.84 2.56 -0.66
CA PHE A 56 -5.58 3.17 -1.76
C PHE A 56 -6.50 2.16 -2.44
N VAL A 57 -7.48 2.64 -3.21
CA VAL A 57 -8.38 1.79 -4.01
C VAL A 57 -7.62 0.94 -5.04
N GLU A 58 -6.43 1.38 -5.47
CA GLU A 58 -5.60 0.65 -6.42
C GLU A 58 -5.06 -0.66 -5.89
N TYR A 59 -4.97 -0.84 -4.56
CA TYR A 59 -4.63 -2.14 -3.99
C TYR A 59 -5.71 -3.17 -4.33
N GLU A 60 -6.98 -2.80 -4.15
CA GLU A 60 -8.11 -3.65 -4.49
C GLU A 60 -8.19 -3.87 -6.00
N THR A 61 -8.10 -2.77 -6.77
CA THR A 61 -8.19 -2.80 -8.23
C THR A 61 -7.14 -3.73 -8.84
N ALA A 62 -5.88 -3.60 -8.41
CA ALA A 62 -4.78 -4.44 -8.90
C ALA A 62 -4.94 -5.90 -8.49
N TRP A 63 -5.36 -6.16 -7.24
CA TRP A 63 -5.62 -7.52 -6.78
C TRP A 63 -6.74 -8.18 -7.59
N GLN A 64 -7.88 -7.51 -7.74
CA GLN A 64 -9.02 -8.02 -8.51
C GLN A 64 -8.68 -8.24 -9.98
N GLU A 65 -7.90 -7.36 -10.63
CA GLU A 65 -7.42 -7.57 -12.00
C GLU A 65 -6.56 -8.83 -12.11
N TYR A 66 -5.61 -9.04 -11.19
CA TYR A 66 -4.79 -10.26 -11.12
C TYR A 66 -5.65 -11.53 -10.95
N ARG A 67 -6.64 -11.49 -10.06
CA ARG A 67 -7.54 -12.62 -9.80
C ARG A 67 -8.43 -12.91 -11.00
N ALA A 68 -8.99 -11.88 -11.63
CA ALA A 68 -9.80 -11.99 -12.85
C ALA A 68 -9.01 -12.58 -14.03
N ALA A 69 -7.70 -12.32 -14.10
CA ALA A 69 -6.79 -12.94 -15.07
C ALA A 69 -6.42 -14.40 -14.75
N GLY A 70 -7.07 -15.02 -13.75
CA GLY A 70 -6.78 -16.40 -13.36
C GLY A 70 -5.47 -16.52 -12.56
N SER A 71 -5.13 -15.49 -11.77
CA SER A 71 -3.87 -15.41 -11.01
C SER A 71 -2.64 -15.42 -11.93
N GLN A 72 -2.70 -14.61 -12.99
CA GLN A 72 -1.61 -14.39 -13.93
C GLN A 72 -1.32 -12.90 -14.07
N ASN A 73 -0.07 -12.56 -14.39
CA ASN A 73 0.30 -11.18 -14.68
C ASN A 73 -0.48 -10.65 -15.89
N THR A 74 -0.81 -9.37 -15.85
CA THR A 74 -1.48 -8.62 -16.93
C THR A 74 -0.55 -7.54 -17.47
N GLU A 75 -1.05 -6.71 -18.38
CA GLU A 75 -0.33 -5.51 -18.84
C GLU A 75 -0.12 -4.50 -17.71
N ASN A 76 -1.07 -4.39 -16.77
CA ASN A 76 -0.97 -3.42 -15.67
C ASN A 76 -0.42 -4.03 -14.38
N VAL A 77 -0.60 -5.35 -14.17
CA VAL A 77 -0.36 -6.00 -12.88
C VAL A 77 0.73 -7.06 -12.99
N THR A 78 1.75 -6.94 -12.14
CA THR A 78 2.72 -8.01 -11.87
C THR A 78 2.55 -8.49 -10.44
N TYR A 79 2.22 -9.77 -10.26
CA TYR A 79 2.18 -10.41 -8.95
C TYR A 79 3.59 -10.81 -8.51
N TYR A 80 3.85 -10.70 -7.20
CA TYR A 80 5.12 -11.14 -6.63
C TYR A 80 4.92 -12.15 -5.50
N TYR A 81 4.09 -11.86 -4.50
CA TYR A 81 3.84 -12.78 -3.39
C TYR A 81 2.57 -12.45 -2.59
N GLY A 82 2.21 -13.38 -1.70
CA GLY A 82 1.21 -13.20 -0.66
C GLY A 82 -0.22 -13.29 -1.15
N GLU A 83 -1.17 -12.99 -0.25
CA GLU A 83 -2.61 -13.18 -0.48
C GLU A 83 -3.43 -12.08 0.21
N ALA A 84 -4.59 -11.76 -0.37
CA ALA A 84 -5.67 -11.05 0.32
C ALA A 84 -6.56 -12.08 1.02
N LEU A 85 -6.53 -12.11 2.36
CA LEU A 85 -7.20 -13.11 3.19
C LEU A 85 -8.36 -12.55 4.00
N GLU A 86 -8.62 -11.24 3.93
CA GLU A 86 -9.90 -10.73 4.43
C GLU A 86 -11.08 -11.43 3.72
N PRO A 87 -12.24 -11.53 4.37
CA PRO A 87 -13.44 -12.08 3.75
C PRO A 87 -13.70 -11.46 2.38
N ASP A 88 -14.05 -12.31 1.40
CA ASP A 88 -14.27 -11.92 0.00
C ASP A 88 -13.05 -11.30 -0.71
N GLU A 89 -11.83 -11.54 -0.20
CA GLU A 89 -10.57 -10.95 -0.70
C GLU A 89 -10.60 -9.40 -0.67
N ASN A 90 -11.37 -8.84 0.27
CA ASN A 90 -11.61 -7.41 0.38
C ASN A 90 -10.34 -6.63 0.77
N VAL A 91 -10.26 -5.38 0.32
CA VAL A 91 -9.24 -4.41 0.75
C VAL A 91 -9.95 -3.17 1.28
N CYS A 92 -9.83 -2.89 2.57
CA CYS A 92 -10.51 -1.77 3.22
C CYS A 92 -9.82 -0.43 2.91
N HIS A 93 -10.04 0.10 1.71
CA HIS A 93 -9.53 1.40 1.28
C HIS A 93 -10.46 2.58 1.67
N SER A 94 -9.97 3.81 1.48
CA SER A 94 -10.76 5.04 1.65
C SER A 94 -12.05 5.02 0.83
N MET A 95 -13.13 5.57 1.38
CA MET A 95 -14.42 5.65 0.68
C MET A 95 -14.51 6.77 -0.37
N HIS A 96 -13.57 7.72 -0.31
CA HIS A 96 -13.55 8.88 -1.19
C HIS A 96 -12.44 8.71 -2.20
N ASP A 97 -12.78 8.98 -3.47
CA ASP A 97 -11.80 9.11 -4.53
C ASP A 97 -10.86 10.26 -4.18
N ASP A 98 -9.56 9.98 -4.28
CA ASP A 98 -8.49 10.97 -4.20
C ASP A 98 -7.58 10.82 -5.43
N GLU A 99 -6.75 11.82 -5.71
CA GLU A 99 -5.87 11.84 -6.90
C GLU A 99 -4.43 11.45 -6.55
N MET A 100 -4.22 10.75 -5.42
CA MET A 100 -2.87 10.47 -4.94
C MET A 100 -2.14 9.50 -5.88
N PHE A 101 -2.78 8.42 -6.32
CA PHE A 101 -2.15 7.44 -7.19
C PHE A 101 -1.85 8.03 -8.57
N GLU A 102 -2.77 8.81 -9.14
CA GLU A 102 -2.56 9.57 -10.36
C GLU A 102 -1.40 10.54 -10.22
N THR A 103 -1.31 11.26 -9.10
CA THR A 103 -0.21 12.18 -8.82
C THR A 103 1.12 11.42 -8.67
N ILE A 104 1.12 10.22 -8.09
CA ILE A 104 2.30 9.34 -8.04
C ILE A 104 2.76 8.98 -9.45
N LEU A 105 1.85 8.54 -10.32
CA LEU A 105 2.16 8.18 -11.71
C LEU A 105 2.67 9.39 -12.51
N GLU A 106 2.04 10.55 -12.36
CA GLU A 106 2.42 11.78 -13.06
C GLU A 106 3.83 12.24 -12.70
N LEU A 107 4.17 12.21 -11.40
CA LEU A 107 5.46 12.68 -10.92
C LEU A 107 6.60 11.67 -11.18
N GLY A 108 6.28 10.38 -11.29
CA GLY A 108 7.25 9.32 -11.58
C GLY A 108 8.34 9.17 -10.50
N SER A 109 8.07 9.63 -9.28
CA SER A 109 9.02 9.62 -8.16
C SER A 109 8.83 8.40 -7.27
N THR A 110 7.58 8.05 -6.93
CA THR A 110 7.30 6.97 -5.96
C THR A 110 7.32 5.63 -6.67
N GLN A 111 8.23 4.74 -6.27
CA GLN A 111 8.37 3.39 -6.83
C GLN A 111 7.56 2.34 -6.06
N GLY A 112 7.27 2.63 -4.79
CA GLY A 112 6.54 1.71 -3.93
C GLY A 112 5.69 2.42 -2.88
N VAL A 113 4.50 1.88 -2.64
CA VAL A 113 3.57 2.27 -1.59
C VAL A 113 3.40 1.07 -0.66
N PHE A 114 3.46 1.33 0.65
CA PHE A 114 3.34 0.32 1.70
C PHE A 114 2.18 0.67 2.61
N ALA A 115 1.23 -0.26 2.72
CA ALA A 115 0.04 -0.15 3.55
C ALA A 115 -0.02 -1.26 4.60
N GLY A 116 -0.84 -1.03 5.63
CA GLY A 116 -1.33 -2.04 6.57
C GLY A 116 -2.85 -1.93 6.60
N HIS A 117 -3.45 -1.97 7.80
CA HIS A 117 -4.89 -1.78 8.08
C HIS A 117 -5.72 -3.06 8.16
N ASP A 118 -5.79 -3.85 7.09
CA ASP A 118 -6.41 -5.18 7.10
C ASP A 118 -5.42 -6.19 7.69
N HIS A 119 -5.78 -6.82 8.79
CA HIS A 119 -4.82 -7.60 9.56
C HIS A 119 -4.62 -9.01 9.03
N LEU A 120 -5.41 -9.46 8.06
CA LEU A 120 -5.23 -10.73 7.35
C LEU A 120 -4.56 -10.57 5.98
N ASN A 121 -4.64 -9.40 5.35
CA ASN A 121 -4.03 -9.15 4.04
C ASN A 121 -2.50 -9.01 4.17
N TYR A 122 -1.77 -9.67 3.28
CA TYR A 122 -0.30 -9.64 3.25
C TYR A 122 0.23 -9.96 1.85
N PHE A 123 -0.18 -9.19 0.85
CA PHE A 123 0.22 -9.38 -0.55
C PHE A 123 1.10 -8.25 -1.06
N SER A 124 1.74 -8.50 -2.19
CA SER A 124 2.47 -7.44 -2.89
C SER A 124 2.34 -7.62 -4.40
N VAL A 125 1.78 -6.61 -5.04
CA VAL A 125 1.56 -6.53 -6.49
C VAL A 125 2.15 -5.23 -7.01
N GLU A 126 2.69 -5.22 -8.21
CA GLU A 126 3.00 -3.98 -8.92
C GLU A 126 1.83 -3.64 -9.82
N TYR A 127 1.37 -2.38 -9.74
CA TYR A 127 0.30 -1.86 -10.58
C TYR A 127 0.79 -0.62 -11.32
N LYS A 128 0.76 -0.67 -12.66
CA LYS A 128 1.21 0.42 -13.55
C LYS A 128 2.61 0.95 -13.20
N GLY A 129 3.52 0.04 -12.85
CA GLY A 129 4.92 0.36 -12.52
C GLY A 129 5.15 0.85 -11.08
N VAL A 130 4.15 0.85 -10.21
CA VAL A 130 4.28 1.19 -8.78
C VAL A 130 4.01 -0.06 -7.95
N ARG A 131 4.95 -0.39 -7.06
CA ARG A 131 4.83 -1.54 -6.16
C ARG A 131 3.87 -1.24 -5.00
N LEU A 132 2.73 -1.91 -4.95
CA LEU A 132 1.75 -1.83 -3.86
C LEU A 132 1.92 -3.02 -2.92
N THR A 133 2.38 -2.77 -1.70
CA THR A 133 2.68 -3.81 -0.71
C THR A 133 1.81 -3.68 0.53
N TYR A 134 0.97 -4.69 0.75
CA TYR A 134 0.32 -4.92 2.03
C TYR A 134 1.31 -5.62 2.98
N GLY A 135 1.68 -4.93 4.04
CA GLY A 135 2.62 -5.44 5.03
C GLY A 135 2.08 -6.63 5.81
N MET A 136 2.98 -7.50 6.28
CA MET A 136 2.60 -8.57 7.21
C MET A 136 2.14 -7.97 8.56
N SER A 137 1.18 -8.63 9.22
CA SER A 137 0.60 -8.17 10.50
C SER A 137 1.06 -9.02 11.67
N ILE A 138 1.53 -8.40 12.76
CA ILE A 138 1.89 -9.13 14.00
C ILE A 138 0.75 -9.19 15.03
N ASP A 139 -0.48 -8.93 14.60
CA ASP A 139 -1.62 -8.75 15.50
C ASP A 139 -2.24 -10.06 16.02
N TYR A 140 -2.84 -9.95 17.21
CA TYR A 140 -3.53 -11.02 17.94
C TYR A 140 -4.96 -10.63 18.36
N LEU A 141 -5.41 -9.39 18.11
CA LEU A 141 -6.58 -8.82 18.77
C LEU A 141 -7.66 -8.25 17.84
N ALA A 142 -7.34 -7.86 16.60
CA ALA A 142 -8.29 -7.15 15.72
C ALA A 142 -9.52 -7.99 15.37
N TYR A 143 -9.36 -9.29 15.14
CA TYR A 143 -10.48 -10.19 14.83
C TYR A 143 -10.60 -11.32 15.84
N ILE A 144 -11.84 -11.74 16.11
CA ILE A 144 -12.11 -12.91 16.94
C ILE A 144 -11.45 -14.12 16.28
N GLY A 145 -10.49 -14.72 16.97
CA GLY A 145 -9.76 -15.90 16.48
C GLY A 145 -8.49 -15.60 15.70
N ILE A 146 -8.16 -14.33 15.37
CA ILE A 146 -6.92 -13.98 14.65
C ILE A 146 -5.66 -14.44 15.40
N GLY A 147 -5.75 -14.59 16.73
CA GLY A 147 -4.71 -15.20 17.57
C GLY A 147 -4.30 -16.62 17.13
N LYS A 148 -5.13 -17.33 16.36
CA LYS A 148 -4.88 -18.67 15.80
C LYS A 148 -4.41 -18.63 14.34
N GLU A 149 -4.47 -17.48 13.68
CA GLU A 149 -3.99 -17.28 12.32
C GLU A 149 -2.50 -16.92 12.33
N HIS A 150 -1.69 -17.62 11.54
CA HIS A 150 -0.24 -17.50 11.57
C HIS A 150 0.37 -17.05 10.23
N THR A 151 -0.30 -17.29 9.11
CA THR A 151 0.25 -17.12 7.76
C THR A 151 0.62 -15.66 7.46
N GLN A 152 -0.20 -14.73 7.93
CA GLN A 152 -0.03 -13.29 7.77
C GLN A 152 0.98 -12.67 8.74
N ARG A 153 1.53 -13.45 9.69
CA ARG A 153 2.41 -12.93 10.74
C ARG A 153 3.83 -12.80 10.29
N GLY A 154 4.40 -11.62 10.52
CA GLY A 154 5.78 -11.33 10.20
C GLY A 154 6.05 -9.85 10.03
N ALA A 155 7.10 -9.55 9.28
CA ALA A 155 7.44 -8.21 8.82
C ALA A 155 7.66 -8.22 7.31
N THR A 156 7.71 -7.03 6.73
CA THR A 156 8.15 -6.82 5.35
C THR A 156 9.54 -6.21 5.38
N ILE A 157 10.48 -6.83 4.67
CA ILE A 157 11.83 -6.30 4.45
C ILE A 157 11.81 -5.49 3.17
N ILE A 158 12.38 -4.29 3.23
CA ILE A 158 12.58 -3.39 2.09
C ILE A 158 14.08 -3.15 2.02
N ASP A 159 14.74 -3.78 1.05
CA ASP A 159 16.16 -3.61 0.79
C ASP A 159 16.34 -2.64 -0.38
N LEU A 160 17.10 -1.57 -0.14
CA LEU A 160 17.41 -0.55 -1.14
C LEU A 160 18.91 -0.54 -1.38
N ASP A 161 19.31 -0.57 -2.65
CA ASP A 161 20.71 -0.42 -3.02
C ASP A 161 21.09 1.04 -3.31
N SER A 162 22.35 1.29 -3.66
CA SER A 162 22.84 2.62 -3.98
C SER A 162 22.35 3.18 -5.33
N ALA A 163 21.81 2.33 -6.20
CA ALA A 163 21.19 2.73 -7.47
C ALA A 163 19.70 3.08 -7.28
N GLY A 164 19.14 2.79 -6.10
CA GLY A 164 17.72 2.96 -5.79
C GLY A 164 16.85 1.84 -6.33
N ASP A 165 17.47 0.69 -6.66
CA ASP A 165 16.74 -0.53 -6.93
C ASP A 165 16.23 -1.09 -5.59
N MET A 166 14.97 -1.53 -5.61
CA MET A 166 14.25 -1.97 -4.42
C MET A 166 13.91 -3.46 -4.53
N GLU A 167 14.34 -4.24 -3.54
CA GLU A 167 13.88 -5.60 -3.32
C GLU A 167 12.96 -5.64 -2.09
N ILE A 168 11.86 -6.38 -2.20
CA ILE A 168 10.90 -6.54 -1.11
C ILE A 168 10.67 -8.01 -0.86
N ALA A 169 10.81 -8.40 0.41
CA ALA A 169 10.62 -9.76 0.86
C ALA A 169 9.73 -9.85 2.11
N GLN A 170 9.05 -10.97 2.25
CA GLN A 170 8.36 -11.31 3.49
C GLN A 170 9.36 -11.89 4.50
N LEU A 171 9.23 -11.49 5.76
CA LEU A 171 9.89 -12.10 6.90
C LEU A 171 8.82 -12.69 7.83
N PRO A 172 8.32 -13.91 7.54
CA PRO A 172 7.33 -14.54 8.39
C PRO A 172 7.83 -14.71 9.82
N LEU A 173 6.93 -14.51 10.78
CA LEU A 173 7.17 -14.81 12.18
C LEU A 173 7.27 -16.32 12.33
N SER A 174 8.49 -16.84 12.30
CA SER A 174 8.76 -18.20 12.73
C SER A 174 8.66 -18.28 14.25
N ALA A 175 8.18 -19.41 14.77
CA ALA A 175 8.27 -19.67 16.20
C ALA A 175 9.75 -19.54 16.63
N VAL A 176 10.02 -18.72 17.64
CA VAL A 176 11.33 -18.75 18.31
C VAL A 176 11.48 -20.18 18.84
N ALA A 177 12.45 -20.91 18.28
CA ALA A 177 12.78 -22.27 18.69
C ALA A 177 13.22 -22.32 20.16
#